data_AF-A0A7M3YU79-F1
#
_entry.id   AF-A0A7M3YU79-F1
#
_cell.length_a   1.000
_cell.length_b   1.000
_cell.length_c   1.000
_cell.angle_alpha   90.00
_cell.angle_beta   90.00
_cell.angle_gamma   90.00
#
_symmetry.space_group_name_H-M   'P 1'
#
loop_
_entity.id
_entity.type
_entity.pdbx_description
1 polymer ?
#
loop_
_entity_poly.entity_id
_entity_poly.type
_entity_poly.pdbx_seq_one_letter_code
_entity_poly.pdbx_strand_id
1 'polypeptide(L)'
;MKVATKDIVNKVTQTEMDAGKLSARFDVDVSDGSKVNLPAAFESEVREDLVKLAVASSRANRRQAYGSRAHVGKRRPMAGMKHSVEWWGKGRGVSRIMRRTGSRRGAQNPHTLGGRRAHGPKVEKDWSRKLNAKQRHAARNAALAATVSMETVSARGHRFDDTVEHLPIVLGSYTEIVDGKSTEYDIETFNHGSATRKAAAIFAGLGLGPDMDRARNGRKIRAGKATMRGRVHKTPKSILLVVKEKSGLAQAARNLPGVDVVA
;
A
#
# COMPACT_ATOMS: atom_id res chain seq x y z
N MET A 1 -23.76 9.11 -13.83
CA MET A 1 -24.39 8.31 -12.74
C MET A 1 -24.64 9.19 -11.52
N LYS A 2 -25.74 9.01 -10.77
CA LYS A 2 -26.05 9.79 -9.55
C LYS A 2 -25.90 8.92 -8.30
N VAL A 3 -25.26 9.44 -7.27
CA VAL A 3 -25.07 8.78 -5.97
C VAL A 3 -25.56 9.69 -4.85
N ALA A 4 -26.25 9.13 -3.86
CA ALA A 4 -26.67 9.89 -2.68
C ALA A 4 -25.47 10.12 -1.75
N THR A 5 -25.33 11.33 -1.20
CA THR A 5 -24.37 11.56 -0.13
C THR A 5 -24.84 10.87 1.14
N LYS A 6 -23.91 10.33 1.93
CA LYS A 6 -24.19 9.79 3.25
C LYS A 6 -23.93 10.88 4.28
N ASP A 7 -25.01 11.38 4.86
CA ASP A 7 -24.98 12.34 5.96
C ASP A 7 -24.81 11.57 7.27
N ILE A 8 -23.89 12.04 8.10
CA ILE A 8 -23.44 11.32 9.28
C ILE A 8 -23.76 12.14 10.52
N VAL A 9 -24.54 11.54 11.43
CA VAL A 9 -24.80 12.11 12.75
C VAL A 9 -24.11 11.24 13.80
N ASN A 10 -23.14 11.82 14.50
CA ASN A 10 -22.37 11.14 15.53
C ASN A 10 -22.82 11.63 16.91
N LYS A 11 -23.52 10.79 17.65
CA LYS A 11 -23.90 11.02 19.04
C LYS A 11 -22.75 10.59 19.94
N VAL A 12 -22.19 11.56 20.68
CA VAL A 12 -21.06 11.33 21.59
C VAL A 12 -21.59 11.33 23.02
N THR A 13 -21.58 10.18 23.68
CA THR A 13 -21.89 10.08 25.11
C THR A 13 -20.59 9.93 25.90
N GLN A 14 -20.34 10.83 26.85
CA GLN A 14 -19.19 10.75 27.75
C GLN A 14 -19.65 10.23 29.11
N THR A 15 -19.07 9.12 29.58
CA THR A 15 -19.30 8.65 30.95
C THR A 15 -18.30 9.33 31.88
N GLU A 16 -18.80 10.11 32.84
CA GLU A 16 -18.00 10.72 33.92
C GLU A 16 -18.09 9.85 35.18
N MET A 17 -16.95 9.58 35.82
CA MET A 17 -16.84 9.05 37.19
C MET A 17 -15.88 9.93 37.99
N ASP A 18 -15.88 9.79 39.32
CA ASP A 18 -15.13 10.63 40.27
C ASP A 18 -13.61 10.74 40.00
N ALA A 19 -13.03 9.82 39.23
CA ALA A 19 -11.60 9.82 38.85
C ALA A 19 -11.29 10.43 37.46
N GLY A 20 -12.30 10.93 36.73
CA GLY A 20 -12.17 11.59 35.42
C GLY A 20 -12.97 10.95 34.28
N LYS A 21 -12.81 11.49 33.06
CA LYS A 21 -13.50 11.03 31.84
C LYS A 21 -12.91 9.71 31.33
N LEU A 22 -13.63 8.61 31.45
CA LEU A 22 -13.12 7.25 31.19
C LEU A 22 -13.12 6.85 29.71
N SER A 23 -14.24 7.04 29.01
CA SER A 23 -14.35 6.69 27.58
C SER A 23 -15.56 7.35 26.92
N ALA A 24 -15.38 7.91 25.73
CA ALA A 24 -16.48 8.38 24.89
C ALA A 24 -17.04 7.20 24.08
N ARG A 25 -18.36 7.00 24.14
CA ARG A 25 -19.10 6.11 23.24
C ARG A 25 -19.60 6.93 22.05
N PHE A 26 -19.44 6.37 20.85
CA PHE A 26 -19.88 6.96 19.60
C PHE A 26 -21.00 6.11 19.04
N ASP A 27 -22.17 6.70 18.84
CA ASP A 27 -23.31 6.09 18.18
C ASP A 27 -23.55 6.87 16.88
N VAL A 28 -23.42 6.18 15.74
CA VAL A 28 -23.39 6.81 14.42
C VAL A 28 -24.64 6.44 13.65
N ASP A 29 -25.46 7.44 13.40
CA ASP A 29 -26.61 7.34 12.51
C ASP A 29 -26.21 7.84 11.11
N VAL A 30 -26.60 7.07 10.10
CA VAL A 30 -26.33 7.39 8.69
C VAL A 30 -27.66 7.59 7.97
N SER A 31 -27.83 8.75 7.33
CA SER A 31 -28.99 9.06 6.49
C SER A 31 -28.57 9.41 5.07
N ASP A 32 -29.48 9.20 4.12
CA ASP A 32 -29.27 9.61 2.73
C ASP A 32 -29.57 11.09 2.55
N GLY A 33 -28.56 11.82 2.07
CA GLY A 33 -28.63 13.23 1.76
C GLY A 33 -28.90 13.50 0.28
N SER A 34 -28.38 14.62 -0.20
CA SER A 34 -28.57 15.08 -1.59
C SER A 34 -27.89 14.15 -2.62
N LYS A 35 -28.46 14.07 -3.81
CA LYS A 35 -27.88 13.28 -4.92
C LYS A 35 -26.83 14.10 -5.67
N VAL A 36 -25.61 13.58 -5.75
CA VAL A 36 -24.48 14.18 -6.47
C VAL A 36 -24.20 13.42 -7.77
N ASN A 37 -23.87 14.15 -8.83
CA ASN A 37 -23.45 13.56 -10.10
C ASN A 37 -21.99 13.08 -10.00
N LEU A 38 -21.75 11.80 -10.28
CA LEU A 38 -20.39 11.29 -10.39
C LEU A 38 -19.67 11.89 -11.61
N PRO A 39 -18.36 12.18 -11.50
CA PRO A 39 -17.55 12.59 -12.63
C PRO A 39 -17.54 11.57 -13.79
N ALA A 40 -17.34 12.04 -15.02
CA ALA A 40 -17.23 11.21 -16.22
C ALA A 40 -16.15 10.11 -16.16
N ALA A 41 -15.18 10.21 -15.24
CA ALA A 41 -14.17 9.18 -15.03
C ALA A 41 -14.76 7.83 -14.59
N PHE A 42 -15.88 7.84 -13.86
CA PHE A 42 -16.56 6.62 -13.39
C PHE A 42 -17.38 5.91 -14.48
N GLU A 43 -17.63 6.57 -15.60
CA GLU A 43 -18.37 6.02 -16.74
C GLU A 43 -17.44 5.41 -17.80
N SER A 44 -16.13 5.42 -17.55
CA SER A 44 -15.16 4.83 -18.47
C SER A 44 -15.20 3.30 -18.47
N GLU A 45 -14.78 2.71 -19.58
CA GLU A 45 -14.69 1.25 -19.72
C GLU A 45 -13.64 0.65 -18.76
N VAL A 46 -13.99 -0.46 -18.12
CA VAL A 46 -13.10 -1.19 -17.21
C VAL A 46 -12.07 -2.01 -17.99
N ARG A 47 -10.95 -1.36 -18.32
CA ARG A 47 -9.82 -1.97 -19.03
C ARG A 47 -8.73 -2.51 -18.10
N GLU A 48 -8.87 -3.78 -17.71
CA GLU A 48 -7.91 -4.43 -16.80
C GLU A 48 -6.48 -4.53 -17.34
N ASP A 49 -6.31 -4.66 -18.65
CA ASP A 49 -5.02 -4.74 -19.35
C ASP A 49 -4.17 -3.49 -19.07
N LEU A 50 -4.77 -2.31 -19.24
CA LEU A 50 -4.13 -1.02 -19.00
C LEU A 50 -3.82 -0.82 -17.51
N VAL A 51 -4.74 -1.23 -16.63
CA VAL A 51 -4.52 -1.15 -15.17
C VAL A 51 -3.35 -2.04 -14.75
N LYS A 52 -3.28 -3.28 -15.24
CA LYS A 52 -2.18 -4.21 -14.95
C LYS A 52 -0.84 -3.67 -15.46
N LEU A 53 -0.82 -3.09 -16.67
CA LEU A 53 0.36 -2.44 -17.23
C LEU A 53 0.82 -1.24 -16.38
N ALA A 54 -0.13 -0.40 -15.95
CA ALA A 54 0.14 0.76 -15.11
C ALA A 54 0.71 0.38 -13.75
N VAL A 55 0.14 -0.64 -13.10
CA VAL A 55 0.65 -1.17 -11.83
C VAL A 55 2.04 -1.77 -12.00
N ALA A 56 2.31 -2.49 -13.10
CA ALA A 56 3.63 -3.07 -13.37
C ALA A 56 4.70 -1.97 -13.58
N SER A 57 4.37 -0.91 -14.33
CA SER A 57 5.26 0.24 -14.51
C SER A 57 5.51 0.97 -13.20
N SER A 58 4.47 1.26 -12.41
CA SER A 58 4.58 1.91 -11.10
C SER A 58 5.46 1.11 -10.12
N ARG A 59 5.27 -0.21 -10.05
CA ARG A 59 6.11 -1.10 -9.21
C ARG A 59 7.56 -1.14 -9.65
N ALA A 60 7.82 -1.10 -10.96
CA ALA A 60 9.16 -1.08 -11.51
C ALA A 60 9.88 0.23 -11.15
N ASN A 61 9.19 1.37 -11.28
CA ASN A 61 9.74 2.70 -10.97
C ASN A 61 9.98 2.93 -9.48
N ARG A 62 9.23 2.26 -8.59
CA ARG A 62 9.46 2.31 -7.13
C ARG A 62 10.65 1.45 -6.67
N ARG A 63 11.21 0.61 -7.54
CA ARG A 63 12.26 -0.34 -7.17
C ARG A 63 13.58 0.39 -6.88
N GLN A 64 14.17 0.11 -5.72
CA GLN A 64 15.53 0.57 -5.40
C GLN A 64 16.56 -0.25 -6.19
N ALA A 65 17.54 0.45 -6.77
CA ALA A 65 18.67 -0.19 -7.44
C ALA A 65 19.48 -1.03 -6.45
N TYR A 66 19.90 -2.21 -6.90
CA TYR A 66 20.72 -3.12 -6.11
C TYR A 66 21.69 -3.84 -7.04
N GLY A 67 22.87 -4.15 -6.53
CA GLY A 67 23.87 -4.86 -7.31
C GLY A 67 25.11 -5.14 -6.50
N SER A 68 25.97 -5.99 -7.03
CA SER A 68 27.34 -6.12 -6.53
C SER A 68 28.15 -4.87 -6.88
N ARG A 69 29.26 -4.65 -6.17
CA ARG A 69 30.22 -3.59 -6.48
C ARG A 69 30.60 -3.63 -7.97
N ALA A 70 30.54 -2.47 -8.63
CA ALA A 70 30.95 -2.31 -10.02
C ALA A 70 32.42 -2.70 -10.20
N HIS A 71 32.74 -3.31 -11.33
CA HIS A 71 34.12 -3.64 -11.70
C HIS A 71 34.78 -2.40 -12.28
N VAL A 72 35.69 -1.78 -11.52
CA VAL A 72 36.47 -0.61 -11.96
C VAL A 72 37.94 -0.96 -11.87
N GLY A 73 38.45 -1.54 -12.96
CA GLY A 73 39.83 -1.98 -13.10
C GLY A 73 40.32 -2.94 -12.01
N LYS A 74 41.65 -3.01 -11.85
CA LYS A 74 42.30 -3.87 -10.85
C LYS A 74 42.17 -3.33 -9.41
N ARG A 75 42.01 -2.02 -9.23
CA ARG A 75 41.90 -1.37 -7.91
C ARG A 75 40.55 -1.58 -7.23
N ARG A 76 39.46 -1.67 -7.99
CA ARG A 76 38.11 -1.88 -7.46
C ARG A 76 37.40 -3.00 -8.23
N PRO A 77 37.87 -4.25 -8.13
CA PRO A 77 37.27 -5.34 -8.87
C PRO A 77 35.92 -5.75 -8.25
N MET A 78 35.12 -6.47 -9.04
CA MET A 78 33.84 -7.01 -8.60
C MET A 78 34.02 -7.94 -7.41
N ALA A 79 32.94 -8.15 -6.64
CA ALA A 79 32.93 -9.18 -5.61
C ALA A 79 33.39 -10.55 -6.16
N GLY A 80 34.27 -11.23 -5.42
CA GLY A 80 34.88 -12.50 -5.84
C GLY A 80 36.13 -12.39 -6.72
N MET A 81 36.56 -11.17 -7.07
CA MET A 81 37.77 -10.93 -7.88
C MET A 81 38.91 -10.23 -7.12
N LYS A 82 38.80 -10.05 -5.80
CA LYS A 82 39.82 -9.41 -4.95
C LYS A 82 40.96 -10.37 -4.56
N HIS A 83 41.46 -11.16 -5.51
CA HIS A 83 42.52 -12.14 -5.28
C HIS A 83 43.55 -12.06 -6.39
N SER A 84 44.83 -12.14 -6.02
CA SER A 84 45.90 -12.48 -6.96
C SER A 84 45.71 -13.93 -7.36
N VAL A 85 45.63 -14.15 -8.66
CA VAL A 85 45.39 -15.47 -9.23
C VAL A 85 46.39 -15.78 -10.31
N GLU A 86 46.68 -17.05 -10.45
CA GLU A 86 47.54 -17.61 -11.47
C GLU A 86 46.86 -18.80 -12.14
N TRP A 87 47.30 -19.08 -13.36
CA TRP A 87 46.90 -20.26 -14.10
C TRP A 87 48.06 -21.26 -14.08
N TRP A 88 47.80 -22.46 -13.56
CA TRP A 88 48.83 -23.48 -13.36
C TRP A 88 49.22 -24.26 -14.63
N GLY A 89 48.56 -24.01 -15.75
CA GLY A 89 48.86 -24.72 -16.99
C GLY A 89 48.25 -26.11 -17.09
N LYS A 90 48.70 -26.85 -18.11
CA LYS A 90 48.36 -28.28 -18.34
C LYS A 90 49.37 -29.18 -17.59
N GLY A 91 49.10 -30.48 -17.51
CA GLY A 91 50.09 -31.47 -17.04
C GLY A 91 50.25 -31.62 -15.53
N ARG A 92 49.38 -31.01 -14.71
CA ARG A 92 49.46 -31.04 -13.24
C ARG A 92 48.35 -31.86 -12.56
N GLY A 93 47.61 -32.68 -13.31
CA GLY A 93 46.51 -33.51 -12.76
C GLY A 93 45.36 -32.72 -12.11
N VAL A 94 45.20 -31.43 -12.41
CA VAL A 94 44.16 -30.57 -11.84
C VAL A 94 43.44 -29.76 -12.92
N SER A 95 42.22 -29.29 -12.62
CA SER A 95 41.46 -28.49 -13.57
C SER A 95 42.13 -27.15 -13.89
N ARG A 96 41.85 -26.63 -15.10
CA ARG A 96 42.47 -25.43 -15.71
C ARG A 96 41.87 -24.10 -15.23
N ILE A 97 41.29 -24.08 -14.04
CA ILE A 97 40.66 -22.88 -13.46
C ILE A 97 41.72 -21.91 -12.93
N MET A 98 41.36 -20.64 -12.78
CA MET A 98 42.20 -19.67 -12.05
C MET A 98 42.31 -20.10 -10.59
N ARG A 99 43.53 -20.10 -10.04
CA ARG A 99 43.80 -20.44 -8.64
C ARG A 99 44.43 -19.25 -7.95
N ARG A 100 44.28 -19.15 -6.62
CA ARG A 100 45.02 -18.14 -5.85
C ARG A 100 46.51 -18.40 -5.98
N THR A 101 47.30 -17.35 -6.19
CA THR A 101 48.76 -17.46 -6.26
C THR A 101 49.32 -18.16 -5.03
N GLY A 102 50.14 -19.18 -5.23
CA GLY A 102 50.74 -19.97 -4.14
C GLY A 102 49.77 -20.92 -3.43
N SER A 103 48.57 -21.16 -3.98
CA SER A 103 47.57 -22.06 -3.38
C SER A 103 46.87 -22.92 -4.41
N ARG A 104 46.51 -24.14 -4.02
CA ARG A 104 45.69 -25.04 -4.85
C ARG A 104 44.22 -24.61 -4.92
N ARG A 105 43.80 -23.57 -4.22
CA ARG A 105 42.40 -23.11 -4.15
C ARG A 105 41.98 -22.37 -5.42
N GLY A 106 40.94 -22.87 -6.09
CA GLY A 106 40.29 -22.18 -7.21
C GLY A 106 39.66 -20.85 -6.78
N ALA A 107 39.74 -19.83 -7.64
CA ALA A 107 39.25 -18.48 -7.36
C ALA A 107 38.74 -17.79 -8.63
N GLN A 108 38.04 -16.66 -8.43
CA GLN A 108 37.45 -15.79 -9.46
C GLN A 108 36.34 -16.40 -10.34
N ASN A 109 36.42 -17.68 -10.68
CA ASN A 109 35.47 -18.32 -11.58
C ASN A 109 34.08 -18.48 -10.94
N PRO A 110 32.98 -18.37 -11.70
CA PRO A 110 31.62 -18.47 -11.14
C PRO A 110 31.27 -19.79 -10.47
N HIS A 111 31.87 -20.89 -10.90
CA HIS A 111 31.68 -22.22 -10.32
C HIS A 111 32.59 -22.46 -9.09
N THR A 112 33.43 -21.50 -8.70
CA THR A 112 34.31 -21.64 -7.52
C THR A 112 33.69 -20.99 -6.29
N LEU A 113 33.92 -21.58 -5.11
CA LEU A 113 33.48 -21.00 -3.84
C LEU A 113 34.16 -19.65 -3.60
N GLY A 114 33.35 -18.59 -3.50
CA GLY A 114 33.85 -17.22 -3.33
C GLY A 114 34.31 -16.54 -4.63
N GLY A 115 34.10 -17.16 -5.79
CA GLY A 115 34.33 -16.54 -7.09
C GLY A 115 33.25 -15.51 -7.48
N ARG A 116 33.45 -14.84 -8.62
CA ARG A 116 32.52 -13.82 -9.12
C ARG A 116 31.26 -14.45 -9.68
N ARG A 117 30.11 -13.79 -9.58
CA ARG A 117 28.94 -14.22 -10.37
C ARG A 117 29.13 -13.90 -11.85
N ALA A 118 28.69 -14.79 -12.75
CA ALA A 118 28.81 -14.58 -14.20
C ALA A 118 28.00 -13.36 -14.67
N HIS A 119 26.69 -13.35 -14.39
CA HIS A 119 25.76 -12.26 -14.71
C HIS A 119 25.03 -11.80 -13.43
N GLY A 120 25.81 -11.23 -12.49
CA GLY A 120 25.27 -10.69 -11.25
C GLY A 120 24.42 -9.43 -11.46
N PRO A 121 23.56 -9.07 -10.48
CA PRO A 121 22.82 -7.82 -10.53
C PRO A 121 23.79 -6.63 -10.52
N LYS A 122 23.55 -5.66 -11.40
CA LYS A 122 24.30 -4.40 -11.50
C LYS A 122 23.43 -3.24 -11.05
N VAL A 123 24.05 -2.28 -10.38
CA VAL A 123 23.39 -1.03 -9.97
C VAL A 123 22.99 -0.21 -11.20
N GLU A 124 23.80 -0.24 -12.26
CA GLU A 124 23.59 0.45 -13.54
C GLU A 124 22.37 -0.03 -14.34
N LYS A 125 21.76 -1.16 -13.95
CA LYS A 125 20.61 -1.68 -14.68
C LYS A 125 19.43 -0.73 -14.55
N ASP A 126 18.91 -0.27 -15.68
CA ASP A 126 17.66 0.47 -15.70
C ASP A 126 16.49 -0.47 -15.37
N TRP A 127 15.82 -0.15 -14.26
CA TRP A 127 14.62 -0.85 -13.81
C TRP A 127 13.35 -0.09 -14.17
N SER A 128 13.48 1.16 -14.62
CA SER A 128 12.35 2.01 -14.93
C SER A 128 11.58 1.44 -16.12
N ARG A 129 10.27 1.68 -16.12
CA ARG A 129 9.39 1.36 -17.23
C ARG A 129 8.58 2.59 -17.57
N LYS A 130 8.85 3.17 -18.74
CA LYS A 130 8.09 4.32 -19.24
C LYS A 130 6.64 3.91 -19.52
N LEU A 131 5.72 4.78 -19.14
CA LEU A 131 4.31 4.65 -19.47
C LEU A 131 3.76 6.00 -19.93
N ASN A 132 3.10 6.01 -21.09
CA ASN A 132 2.59 7.23 -21.71
C ASN A 132 1.56 7.90 -20.81
N ALA A 133 1.51 9.23 -20.83
CA ALA A 133 0.57 9.99 -20.00
C ALA A 133 -0.89 9.61 -20.30
N LYS A 134 -1.27 9.50 -21.59
CA LYS A 134 -2.62 9.09 -22.00
C LYS A 134 -3.00 7.70 -21.45
N GLN A 135 -2.08 6.73 -21.51
CA GLN A 135 -2.30 5.40 -20.94
C GLN A 135 -2.43 5.44 -19.42
N ARG A 136 -1.66 6.30 -18.72
CA ARG A 136 -1.81 6.52 -17.28
C ARG A 136 -3.18 7.08 -16.91
N HIS A 137 -3.66 8.07 -17.64
CA HIS A 137 -5.00 8.65 -17.41
C HIS A 137 -6.11 7.64 -17.69
N ALA A 138 -6.02 6.90 -18.81
CA ALA A 138 -6.98 5.85 -19.14
C ALA A 138 -7.00 4.74 -18.06
N ALA A 139 -5.83 4.27 -17.60
CA ALA A 139 -5.74 3.27 -16.54
C ALA A 139 -6.31 3.77 -15.20
N ARG A 140 -6.10 5.05 -14.85
CA ARG A 140 -6.69 5.66 -13.65
C ARG A 140 -8.21 5.68 -13.75
N ASN A 141 -8.75 6.15 -14.86
CA ASN A 141 -10.20 6.24 -15.06
C ASN A 141 -10.83 4.84 -15.04
N ALA A 142 -10.24 3.87 -15.75
CA ALA A 142 -10.69 2.47 -15.73
C ALA A 142 -10.68 1.87 -14.32
N ALA A 143 -9.67 2.20 -13.50
CA ALA A 143 -9.63 1.77 -12.10
C ALA A 143 -10.72 2.42 -11.23
N LEU A 144 -11.06 3.68 -11.49
CA LEU A 144 -12.17 4.37 -10.81
C LEU A 144 -13.53 3.77 -11.21
N ALA A 145 -13.75 3.53 -12.50
CA ALA A 145 -14.96 2.86 -12.98
C ALA A 145 -15.14 1.47 -12.35
N ALA A 146 -14.06 0.71 -12.16
CA ALA A 146 -14.10 -0.58 -11.49
C ALA A 146 -14.58 -0.52 -10.02
N THR A 147 -14.44 0.63 -9.35
CA THR A 147 -14.92 0.78 -7.95
C THR A 147 -16.43 0.90 -7.82
N VAL A 148 -17.14 1.16 -8.92
CA VAL A 148 -18.61 1.28 -8.93
C VAL A 148 -19.27 -0.10 -8.83
N SER A 149 -18.67 -1.12 -9.43
CA SER A 149 -19.20 -2.48 -9.44
C SER A 149 -18.93 -3.20 -8.11
N MET A 150 -19.96 -3.35 -7.29
CA MET A 150 -19.88 -4.11 -6.02
C MET A 150 -19.36 -5.54 -6.23
N GLU A 151 -19.77 -6.20 -7.31
CA GLU A 151 -19.29 -7.54 -7.67
C GLU A 151 -17.77 -7.56 -7.83
N THR A 152 -17.20 -6.58 -8.55
CA THR A 152 -15.76 -6.48 -8.76
C THR A 152 -15.02 -6.24 -7.44
N VAL A 153 -15.57 -5.41 -6.55
CA VAL A 153 -14.94 -5.12 -5.26
C VAL A 153 -15.03 -6.31 -4.29
N SER A 154 -16.17 -7.01 -4.27
CA SER A 154 -16.36 -8.26 -3.51
C SER A 154 -15.45 -9.38 -4.03
N ALA A 155 -15.32 -9.54 -5.36
CA ALA A 155 -14.43 -10.52 -5.98
C ALA A 155 -12.94 -10.26 -5.64
N ARG A 156 -12.55 -9.00 -5.42
CA ARG A 156 -11.22 -8.65 -4.91
C ARG A 156 -11.01 -9.07 -3.44
N GLY A 157 -12.08 -9.39 -2.73
CA GLY A 157 -12.08 -9.92 -1.37
C GLY A 157 -12.37 -8.89 -0.27
N HIS A 158 -13.00 -7.77 -0.61
CA HIS A 158 -13.57 -6.85 0.38
C HIS A 158 -14.86 -7.41 0.97
N ARG A 159 -15.16 -7.03 2.22
CA ARG A 159 -16.39 -7.46 2.92
C ARG A 159 -17.20 -6.24 3.31
N PHE A 160 -18.44 -6.20 2.87
CA PHE A 160 -19.38 -5.14 3.22
C PHE A 160 -20.51 -5.75 4.03
N ASP A 161 -21.15 -4.92 4.83
CA ASP A 161 -22.43 -5.26 5.42
C ASP A 161 -23.56 -5.08 4.39
N ASP A 162 -24.71 -5.72 4.62
CA ASP A 162 -25.86 -5.68 3.69
C ASP A 162 -26.49 -4.28 3.60
N THR A 163 -26.13 -3.39 4.51
CA THR A 163 -26.50 -1.97 4.56
C THR A 163 -25.89 -1.14 3.42
N VAL A 164 -24.85 -1.63 2.74
CA VAL A 164 -24.15 -0.91 1.66
C VAL A 164 -24.78 -1.24 0.31
N GLU A 165 -25.66 -0.38 -0.18
CA GLU A 165 -26.35 -0.59 -1.46
C GLU A 165 -25.54 -0.17 -2.70
N HIS A 166 -24.65 0.81 -2.58
CA HIS A 166 -23.94 1.40 -3.71
C HIS A 166 -22.51 1.83 -3.37
N LEU A 167 -21.64 1.74 -4.38
CA LEU A 167 -20.27 2.25 -4.36
C LEU A 167 -20.07 3.19 -5.56
N PRO A 168 -19.21 4.23 -5.46
CA PRO A 168 -18.48 4.68 -4.28
C PRO A 168 -19.38 5.37 -3.24
N ILE A 169 -18.96 5.36 -1.97
CA ILE A 169 -19.64 6.09 -0.89
C ILE A 169 -19.10 7.53 -0.86
N VAL A 170 -19.99 8.50 -0.98
CA VAL A 170 -19.66 9.94 -0.88
C VAL A 170 -20.14 10.44 0.47
N LEU A 171 -19.22 11.00 1.26
CA LEU A 171 -19.57 11.57 2.56
C LEU A 171 -20.15 12.98 2.36
N GLY A 172 -21.29 13.22 2.98
CA GLY A 172 -22.02 14.50 2.94
C GLY A 172 -21.75 15.35 4.17
N SER A 173 -22.82 15.80 4.81
CA SER A 173 -22.73 16.60 6.04
C SER A 173 -22.32 15.75 7.24
N TYR A 174 -21.60 16.35 8.19
CA TYR A 174 -21.20 15.70 9.44
C TYR A 174 -21.65 16.54 10.63
N THR A 175 -22.52 15.95 11.45
CA THR A 175 -23.04 16.59 12.67
C THR A 175 -22.62 15.81 13.90
N GLU A 176 -22.01 16.46 14.88
CA GLU A 176 -21.77 15.86 16.20
C GLU A 176 -22.83 16.34 17.20
N ILE A 177 -23.40 15.41 17.96
CA ILE A 177 -24.29 15.71 19.08
C ILE A 177 -23.52 15.38 20.36
N VAL A 178 -23.14 16.41 21.12
CA VAL A 178 -22.46 16.28 22.41
C VAL A 178 -23.35 16.88 23.49
N ASP A 179 -23.75 16.08 24.47
CA ASP A 179 -24.60 16.51 25.60
C ASP A 179 -25.86 17.27 25.17
N GLY A 180 -26.49 16.82 24.08
CA GLY A 180 -27.71 17.41 23.51
C GLY A 180 -27.49 18.63 22.60
N LYS A 181 -26.24 19.11 22.44
CA LYS A 181 -25.91 20.19 21.51
C LYS A 181 -25.47 19.63 20.16
N SER A 182 -26.22 19.93 19.11
CA SER A 182 -25.83 19.64 17.73
C SER A 182 -24.84 20.70 17.24
N THR A 183 -23.70 20.26 16.73
CA THR A 183 -22.73 21.13 16.06
C THR A 183 -22.38 20.50 14.71
N GLU A 184 -22.57 21.25 13.64
CA GLU A 184 -22.17 20.84 12.30
C GLU A 184 -20.69 21.13 12.10
N TYR A 185 -19.95 20.15 11.59
CA TYR A 185 -18.53 20.27 11.30
C TYR A 185 -18.26 19.83 9.87
N ASP A 186 -17.20 20.39 9.29
CA ASP A 186 -16.63 19.84 8.07
C ASP A 186 -15.94 18.50 8.38
N ILE A 187 -16.34 17.46 7.64
CA ILE A 187 -15.86 16.10 7.82
C ILE A 187 -14.37 15.95 7.52
N GLU A 188 -13.79 16.80 6.67
CA GLU A 188 -12.35 16.72 6.39
C GLU A 188 -11.52 17.35 7.52
N THR A 189 -12.06 18.36 8.20
CA THR A 189 -11.29 19.23 9.10
C THR A 189 -11.38 18.81 10.58
N PHE A 190 -12.30 17.92 10.98
CA PHE A 190 -12.48 17.62 12.41
C PHE A 190 -11.19 17.04 13.05
N ASN A 191 -10.71 17.72 14.09
CA ASN A 191 -9.50 17.36 14.84
C ASN A 191 -9.75 17.27 16.36
N HIS A 192 -11.00 17.07 16.77
CA HIS A 192 -11.36 17.09 18.19
C HIS A 192 -11.38 15.68 18.80
N GLY A 193 -10.86 15.58 20.02
CA GLY A 193 -10.85 14.44 20.96
C GLY A 193 -11.17 13.06 20.40
N SER A 194 -10.16 12.18 20.33
CA SER A 194 -10.27 10.77 19.89
C SER A 194 -10.66 10.55 18.42
N ALA A 195 -10.11 11.36 17.51
CA ALA A 195 -10.43 11.34 16.08
C ALA A 195 -10.35 9.94 15.43
N THR A 196 -9.37 9.10 15.78
CA THR A 196 -9.29 7.73 15.23
C THR A 196 -10.45 6.83 15.67
N ARG A 197 -10.92 6.96 16.92
CA ARG A 197 -12.09 6.20 17.41
C ARG A 197 -13.36 6.66 16.73
N LYS A 198 -13.52 7.97 16.53
CA LYS A 198 -14.61 8.55 15.74
C LYS A 198 -14.61 8.02 14.31
N ALA A 199 -13.47 8.07 13.63
CA ALA A 199 -13.35 7.55 12.25
C ALA A 199 -13.66 6.04 12.16
N ALA A 200 -13.23 5.26 13.15
CA ALA A 200 -13.58 3.84 13.21
C ALA A 200 -15.09 3.61 13.40
N ALA A 201 -15.74 4.39 14.25
CA ALA A 201 -17.20 4.34 14.46
C ALA A 201 -17.96 4.76 13.20
N ILE A 202 -17.50 5.81 12.51
CA ILE A 202 -18.08 6.25 11.23
C ILE A 202 -18.02 5.13 10.19
N PHE A 203 -16.85 4.50 10.00
CA PHE A 203 -16.73 3.39 9.06
C PHE A 203 -17.57 2.18 9.46
N ALA A 204 -17.76 1.93 10.75
CA ALA A 204 -18.67 0.88 11.22
C ALA A 204 -20.14 1.22 10.91
N GLY A 205 -20.59 2.46 11.17
CA GLY A 205 -21.94 2.93 10.85
C GLY A 205 -22.24 2.97 9.35
N LEU A 206 -21.21 3.17 8.52
CA LEU A 206 -21.31 3.06 7.06
C LEU A 206 -21.33 1.61 6.53
N GLY A 207 -21.33 0.59 7.39
CA GLY A 207 -21.32 -0.82 6.97
C GLY A 207 -19.95 -1.34 6.50
N LEU A 208 -18.86 -0.60 6.72
CA LEU A 208 -17.49 -0.98 6.34
C LEU A 208 -16.69 -1.63 7.48
N GLY A 209 -17.31 -1.80 8.65
CA GLY A 209 -16.74 -2.49 9.81
C GLY A 209 -16.15 -3.87 9.48
N PRO A 210 -16.89 -4.77 8.80
CA PRO A 210 -16.40 -6.11 8.46
C PRO A 210 -15.10 -6.10 7.64
N ASP A 211 -14.91 -5.13 6.74
CA ASP A 211 -13.68 -5.02 5.95
C ASP A 211 -12.48 -4.59 6.80
N MET A 212 -12.72 -3.69 7.76
CA MET A 212 -11.72 -3.20 8.67
C MET A 212 -11.27 -4.30 9.65
N ASP A 213 -12.22 -5.10 10.15
CA ASP A 213 -11.93 -6.27 10.99
C ASP A 213 -11.18 -7.35 10.22
N ARG A 214 -11.53 -7.58 8.94
CA ARG A 214 -10.76 -8.46 8.04
C ARG A 214 -9.31 -7.98 7.91
N ALA A 215 -9.08 -6.67 7.74
CA ALA A 215 -7.72 -6.13 7.65
C ALA A 215 -6.95 -6.23 8.98
N ARG A 216 -7.65 -6.01 10.11
CA ARG A 216 -7.08 -6.14 11.47
C ARG A 216 -6.65 -7.59 11.74
N ASN A 217 -7.56 -8.54 11.57
CA ASN A 217 -7.34 -9.97 11.83
C ASN A 217 -6.43 -10.62 10.78
N GLY A 218 -6.41 -10.08 9.56
CA GLY A 218 -5.56 -10.56 8.47
C GLY A 218 -4.10 -10.10 8.55
N ARG A 219 -3.72 -9.26 9.53
CA ARG A 219 -2.34 -8.81 9.71
C ARG A 219 -1.46 -9.95 10.22
N LYS A 220 -0.68 -10.54 9.31
CA LYS A 220 0.20 -11.69 9.61
C LYS A 220 1.68 -11.34 9.43
N ILE A 221 2.55 -12.10 10.09
CA ILE A 221 4.00 -12.04 9.85
C ILE A 221 4.29 -12.64 8.47
N ARG A 222 5.15 -12.00 7.68
CA ARG A 222 5.53 -12.47 6.34
C ARG A 222 6.38 -13.72 6.44
N ALA A 223 6.13 -14.69 5.56
CA ALA A 223 6.99 -15.84 5.41
C ALA A 223 8.35 -15.47 4.76
N GLY A 224 9.39 -16.21 5.11
CA GLY A 224 10.71 -16.17 4.48
C GLY A 224 11.55 -14.93 4.83
N LYS A 225 12.52 -14.63 3.95
CA LYS A 225 13.59 -13.62 4.20
C LYS A 225 13.12 -12.17 4.18
N ALA A 226 11.82 -11.91 4.04
CA ALA A 226 11.28 -10.55 4.02
C ALA A 226 11.32 -9.90 5.42
N THR A 227 11.17 -10.70 6.47
CA THR A 227 11.23 -10.27 7.87
C THR A 227 12.59 -9.65 8.19
N MET A 228 13.68 -10.28 7.75
CA MET A 228 15.06 -9.78 7.87
C MET A 228 15.35 -8.48 7.08
N ARG A 229 14.41 -8.01 6.25
CA ARG A 229 14.57 -6.82 5.40
C ARG A 229 13.63 -5.67 5.82
N GLY A 230 13.22 -5.65 7.09
CA GLY A 230 12.32 -4.64 7.64
C GLY A 230 10.86 -4.76 7.17
N ARG A 231 10.48 -5.87 6.53
CA ARG A 231 9.10 -6.12 6.04
C ARG A 231 8.48 -7.26 6.84
N VAL A 232 8.26 -7.01 8.13
CA VAL A 232 7.81 -8.05 9.07
C VAL A 232 6.35 -8.40 8.84
N HIS A 233 5.45 -7.41 8.76
CA HIS A 233 4.02 -7.66 8.64
C HIS A 233 3.50 -7.53 7.20
N LYS A 234 2.44 -8.26 6.90
CA LYS A 234 1.58 -8.08 5.72
C LYS A 234 0.16 -7.83 6.22
N THR A 235 -0.33 -6.62 5.97
CA THR A 235 -1.71 -6.22 6.26
C THR A 235 -2.51 -6.25 4.95
N PRO A 236 -3.70 -6.87 4.92
CA PRO A 236 -4.64 -6.71 3.81
C PRO A 236 -5.01 -5.24 3.60
N LYS A 237 -5.39 -4.90 2.38
CA LYS A 237 -5.92 -3.56 2.06
C LYS A 237 -7.42 -3.57 2.26
N SER A 238 -7.94 -2.56 2.98
CA SER A 238 -9.37 -2.34 3.20
C SER A 238 -9.81 -1.08 2.45
N ILE A 239 -10.09 0.00 3.17
CA ILE A 239 -10.73 1.21 2.65
C ILE A 239 -9.69 2.15 2.03
N LEU A 240 -10.01 2.72 0.87
CA LEU A 240 -9.28 3.85 0.31
C LEU A 240 -10.08 5.12 0.57
N LEU A 241 -9.60 5.95 1.48
CA LEU A 241 -10.19 7.26 1.73
C LEU A 241 -9.57 8.29 0.78
N VAL A 242 -10.42 8.97 0.01
CA VAL A 242 -10.03 10.07 -0.88
C VAL A 242 -10.53 11.37 -0.25
N VAL A 243 -9.60 12.28 0.03
CA VAL A 243 -9.87 13.59 0.65
C VAL A 243 -9.31 14.70 -0.24
N LYS A 244 -9.82 15.93 -0.11
CA LYS A 244 -9.22 17.07 -0.79
C LYS A 244 -7.90 17.47 -0.15
N GLU A 245 -7.85 17.51 1.19
CA GLU A 245 -6.66 17.91 1.95
C GLU A 245 -6.26 16.87 3.02
N LYS A 246 -4.94 16.76 3.28
CA LYS A 246 -4.40 15.81 4.28
C LYS A 246 -4.44 16.35 5.71
N SER A 247 -5.55 16.97 6.08
CA SER A 247 -5.84 17.49 7.42
C SER A 247 -6.88 16.58 8.12
N GLY A 248 -7.12 16.81 9.42
CA GLY A 248 -8.20 16.21 10.22
C GLY A 248 -8.42 14.71 9.99
N LEU A 249 -9.44 14.36 9.19
CA LEU A 249 -9.86 13.00 8.89
C LEU A 249 -8.75 12.14 8.29
N ALA A 250 -7.89 12.70 7.44
CA ALA A 250 -6.75 11.98 6.89
C ALA A 250 -5.79 11.49 7.99
N GLN A 251 -5.59 12.31 9.02
CA GLN A 251 -4.73 11.97 10.16
C GLN A 251 -5.41 10.99 11.11
N ALA A 252 -6.74 11.10 11.24
CA ALA A 252 -7.55 10.17 12.02
C ALA A 252 -7.53 8.75 11.42
N ALA A 253 -7.70 8.64 10.10
CA ALA A 253 -7.84 7.38 9.40
C ALA A 253 -6.51 6.63 9.16
N ARG A 254 -5.37 7.33 9.07
CA ARG A 254 -4.06 6.72 8.71
C ARG A 254 -3.60 5.58 9.63
N ASN A 255 -4.06 5.56 10.88
CA ASN A 255 -3.66 4.57 11.87
C ASN A 255 -4.56 3.31 11.85
N LEU A 256 -5.69 3.37 11.13
CA LEU A 256 -6.61 2.25 11.04
C LEU A 256 -6.01 1.12 10.19
N PRO A 257 -6.20 -0.14 10.59
CA PRO A 257 -5.58 -1.26 9.91
C PRO A 257 -6.15 -1.42 8.48
N GLY A 258 -5.26 -1.35 7.49
CA GLY A 258 -5.59 -1.59 6.09
C GLY A 258 -6.17 -0.39 5.33
N VAL A 259 -6.47 0.70 6.04
CA VAL A 259 -7.00 1.94 5.46
C VAL A 259 -5.84 2.75 4.87
N ASP A 260 -5.97 3.14 3.60
CA ASP A 260 -5.05 4.05 2.93
C ASP A 260 -5.75 5.39 2.69
N VAL A 261 -5.01 6.50 2.78
CA VAL A 261 -5.52 7.85 2.52
C VAL A 261 -4.79 8.45 1.32
N VAL A 262 -5.54 8.99 0.37
CA VAL A 262 -5.04 9.69 -0.81
C VAL A 262 -5.70 11.07 -0.89
N ALA A 263 -4.92 12.07 -1.27
CA ALA A 263 -5.36 13.39 -1.67
C ALA A 263 -4.81 13.67 -3.07
#